data_AF-A0A2V6I1T6-F1
#
_entry.id   AF-A0A2V6I1T6-F1
#
_cell.length_a   1.000
_cell.length_b   1.000
_cell.length_c   1.000
_cell.angle_alpha   90.00
_cell.angle_beta   90.00
_cell.angle_gamma   90.00
#
_symmetry.space_group_name_H-M   'P 1'
#
loop_
_entity.id
_entity.type
_entity.pdbx_description
1 polymer ?
#
loop_
_entity_poly.entity_id
_entity_poly.type
_entity_poly.pdbx_seq_one_letter_code
_entity_poly.pdbx_strand_id
1 'polypeptide(L)'
;MMPSAITDLDLRKPRHVVVTSETSNARVVASELASITATGARSDKIPSESSTTSSRVPQSLERELQKLFAEARYEVFEDGMGSNFSRQLEAMIRAHGNLALLELNALLRVPTTSPTVAAECLRIIGRLKDKQTHAFRRWILADLLNAKSVLVRDAAIIGLSSLDDPSVLSSVRLALEKEQSAELRFDLDQLREQLENPERGYALSFAENP
;
A
#
# COMPACT_ATOMS: atom_id res chain seq x y z
N MET A 1 22.29 -59.60 -8.91
CA MET A 1 23.29 -59.17 -9.91
C MET A 1 22.54 -58.82 -11.19
N MET A 2 22.35 -57.54 -11.47
CA MET A 2 21.64 -57.06 -12.67
C MET A 2 22.66 -56.44 -13.64
N PRO A 3 22.67 -56.79 -14.94
CA PRO A 3 23.51 -56.16 -15.94
C PRO A 3 22.76 -55.12 -16.79
N SER A 4 23.49 -54.03 -17.09
CA SER A 4 23.59 -53.25 -18.33
C SER A 4 22.37 -52.81 -19.16
N ALA A 5 22.29 -51.51 -19.45
CA ALA A 5 22.25 -50.99 -20.84
C ALA A 5 22.49 -49.47 -20.90
N ILE A 6 23.44 -49.07 -21.75
CA ILE A 6 23.64 -47.73 -22.32
C ILE A 6 23.12 -47.79 -23.75
N THR A 7 22.40 -46.76 -24.23
CA THR A 7 22.25 -46.43 -25.66
C THR A 7 22.00 -44.93 -25.85
N ASP A 8 23.00 -44.25 -26.42
CA ASP A 8 22.99 -43.37 -27.61
C ASP A 8 21.81 -42.38 -27.82
N LEU A 9 22.04 -41.06 -27.80
CA LEU A 9 22.63 -40.16 -28.83
C LEU A 9 21.58 -39.62 -29.83
N ASP A 10 21.26 -38.32 -29.74
CA ASP A 10 21.14 -37.50 -30.96
C ASP A 10 21.51 -36.03 -30.68
N LEU A 11 22.47 -35.55 -31.48
CA LEU A 11 23.05 -34.22 -31.52
C LEU A 11 22.43 -33.48 -32.72
N ARG A 12 21.56 -32.49 -32.49
CA ARG A 12 21.28 -31.45 -33.48
C ARG A 12 21.17 -30.07 -32.83
N LYS A 13 22.23 -29.26 -32.98
CA LYS A 13 22.23 -27.78 -32.91
C LYS A 13 22.13 -27.23 -34.36
N PRO A 14 22.06 -25.90 -34.60
CA PRO A 14 21.22 -24.85 -34.01
C PRO A 14 20.50 -24.05 -35.12
N ARG A 15 19.55 -23.15 -34.76
CA ARG A 15 19.17 -22.03 -35.64
C ARG A 15 19.26 -20.71 -34.89
N HIS A 16 20.20 -19.88 -35.32
CA HIS A 16 20.25 -18.45 -35.08
C HIS A 16 19.10 -17.76 -35.81
N VAL A 17 18.36 -16.89 -35.11
CA VAL A 17 17.79 -15.67 -35.70
C VAL A 17 18.09 -14.50 -34.75
N VAL A 18 18.45 -13.40 -35.38
CA VAL A 18 19.09 -12.18 -34.91
C VAL A 18 18.02 -11.09 -34.69
N VAL A 19 18.14 -10.34 -33.58
CA VAL A 19 17.91 -8.87 -33.36
C VAL A 19 16.54 -8.30 -33.82
N THR A 20 15.76 -7.59 -33.00
CA THR A 20 15.90 -6.14 -32.73
C THR A 20 15.26 -5.69 -31.41
N SER A 21 15.83 -4.60 -30.89
CA SER A 21 15.32 -3.65 -29.90
C SER A 21 13.81 -3.35 -30.00
N GLU A 22 13.17 -3.10 -28.85
CA GLU A 22 12.43 -1.85 -28.63
C GLU A 22 11.98 -1.67 -27.17
N THR A 23 12.39 -0.53 -26.64
CA THR A 23 11.91 0.13 -25.43
C THR A 23 10.41 0.43 -25.48
N SER A 24 9.83 0.62 -24.28
CA SER A 24 8.65 1.45 -24.01
C SER A 24 7.30 0.77 -24.15
N ASN A 25 6.63 0.49 -23.02
CA ASN A 25 5.17 0.35 -22.98
C ASN A 25 4.55 0.61 -21.60
N ALA A 26 4.97 1.70 -20.95
CA ALA A 26 4.29 2.27 -19.78
C ALA A 26 3.29 3.37 -20.17
N ARG A 27 2.63 3.27 -21.33
CA ARG A 27 1.77 4.35 -21.86
C ARG A 27 0.47 3.93 -22.54
N VAL A 28 0.00 2.70 -22.35
CA VAL A 28 -1.17 2.17 -23.09
C VAL A 28 -2.48 2.15 -22.31
N VAL A 29 -2.49 2.40 -20.99
CA VAL A 29 -3.74 2.29 -20.20
C VAL A 29 -4.62 3.56 -20.21
N ALA A 30 -4.43 4.48 -21.16
CA ALA A 30 -5.15 5.77 -21.19
C ALA A 30 -5.92 6.07 -22.50
N SER A 31 -6.14 5.08 -23.38
CA SER A 31 -6.69 5.33 -24.73
C SER A 31 -8.03 4.63 -25.03
N GLU A 32 -8.59 3.85 -24.11
CA GLU A 32 -9.66 2.88 -24.44
C GLU A 32 -11.09 3.34 -24.09
N LEU A 33 -11.34 4.66 -24.05
CA LEU A 33 -12.70 5.21 -23.90
C LEU A 33 -13.10 6.25 -24.96
N ALA A 34 -12.30 6.44 -26.02
CA ALA A 34 -12.50 7.56 -26.95
C ALA A 34 -13.01 7.19 -28.35
N SER A 35 -13.62 6.02 -28.58
CA SER A 35 -14.02 5.65 -29.96
C SER A 35 -15.25 4.75 -30.04
N ILE A 36 -16.42 5.24 -29.62
CA ILE A 36 -17.70 4.68 -30.10
C ILE A 36 -18.67 5.83 -30.41
N THR A 37 -19.13 5.84 -31.67
CA THR A 37 -20.24 6.59 -32.29
C THR A 37 -19.98 8.01 -32.80
N ALA A 38 -19.42 8.09 -34.01
CA ALA A 38 -19.74 9.15 -34.97
C ALA A 38 -20.72 8.59 -36.01
N THR A 39 -21.97 9.08 -36.06
CA THR A 39 -22.83 9.14 -37.26
C THR A 39 -24.02 10.07 -36.98
N GLY A 40 -24.11 11.19 -37.73
CA GLY A 40 -25.39 11.85 -38.04
C GLY A 40 -25.73 13.18 -37.35
N ALA A 41 -25.22 14.28 -37.91
CA ALA A 41 -25.84 15.62 -38.07
C ALA A 41 -26.75 16.22 -36.97
N ARG A 42 -26.30 17.31 -36.33
CA ARG A 42 -26.80 18.70 -36.54
C ARG A 42 -26.04 19.67 -35.62
N SER A 43 -25.86 20.88 -36.14
CA SER A 43 -25.18 22.02 -35.52
C SER A 43 -25.84 22.42 -34.20
N ASP A 44 -25.05 22.52 -33.13
CA ASP A 44 -25.12 23.63 -32.17
C ASP A 44 -23.82 23.67 -31.35
N LYS A 45 -23.37 24.90 -31.05
CA LYS A 45 -22.15 25.24 -30.32
C LYS A 45 -22.05 24.45 -29.00
N ILE A 46 -20.97 23.69 -28.82
CA ILE A 46 -20.51 23.28 -27.50
C ILE A 46 -19.13 23.93 -27.27
N PRO A 47 -19.02 24.94 -26.37
CA PRO A 47 -17.73 25.38 -25.90
C PRO A 47 -17.06 24.19 -25.21
N SER A 48 -15.89 23.80 -25.71
CA SER A 48 -15.03 22.81 -25.06
C SER A 48 -14.40 23.44 -23.83
N GLU A 49 -15.17 23.52 -22.74
CA GLU A 49 -14.64 23.77 -21.40
C GLU A 49 -14.17 22.43 -20.82
N SER A 50 -12.95 22.01 -21.17
CA SER A 50 -12.25 21.00 -20.38
C SER A 50 -11.80 21.64 -19.07
N SER A 51 -12.74 21.77 -18.12
CA SER A 51 -12.40 21.99 -16.72
C SER A 51 -11.75 20.72 -16.20
N THR A 52 -10.42 20.62 -16.35
CA THR A 52 -9.63 19.77 -15.47
C THR A 52 -9.70 20.41 -14.08
N THR A 53 -10.78 20.14 -13.34
CA THR A 53 -10.81 20.36 -11.90
C THR A 53 -9.86 19.33 -11.29
N SER A 54 -8.56 19.56 -11.49
CA SER A 54 -7.50 18.90 -10.77
C SER A 54 -7.78 19.25 -9.31
N SER A 55 -8.33 18.29 -8.57
CA SER A 55 -8.44 18.35 -7.12
C SER A 55 -7.02 18.43 -6.58
N ARG A 56 -6.46 19.65 -6.60
CA ARG A 56 -5.16 19.94 -6.03
C ARG A 56 -5.36 19.95 -4.52
N VAL A 57 -4.58 19.16 -3.82
CA VAL A 57 -4.51 19.23 -2.37
C VAL A 57 -4.21 20.69 -1.99
N PRO A 58 -4.97 21.28 -1.06
CA PRO A 58 -4.68 22.63 -0.60
C PRO A 58 -3.24 22.73 -0.08
N GLN A 59 -2.48 23.72 -0.57
CA GLN A 59 -1.10 23.96 -0.09
C GLN A 59 -1.03 24.25 1.42
N SER A 60 -2.16 24.62 2.05
CA SER A 60 -2.23 24.74 3.50
C SER A 60 -2.13 23.38 4.19
N LEU A 61 -2.85 22.36 3.68
CA LEU A 61 -2.86 21.01 4.24
C LEU A 61 -1.48 20.35 4.17
N GLU A 62 -0.81 20.44 3.01
CA GLU A 62 0.55 19.93 2.85
C GLU A 62 1.50 20.54 3.89
N ARG A 63 1.49 21.88 4.04
CA ARG A 63 2.36 22.60 4.98
C ARG A 63 2.04 22.26 6.44
N GLU A 64 0.77 22.12 6.78
CA GLU A 64 0.35 21.75 8.13
C GLU A 64 0.77 20.31 8.47
N LEU A 65 0.65 19.36 7.54
CA LEU A 65 1.12 17.98 7.73
C LEU A 65 2.64 17.90 7.84
N GLN A 66 3.36 18.66 7.01
CA GLN A 66 4.83 18.75 7.10
C GLN A 66 5.27 19.29 8.46
N LYS A 67 4.60 20.35 8.95
CA LYS A 67 4.87 20.91 10.28
C LYS A 67 4.59 19.88 11.37
N LEU A 68 3.44 19.20 11.31
CA LEU A 68 3.06 18.16 12.26
C LEU A 68 4.11 17.05 12.34
N PHE A 69 4.59 16.55 11.18
CA PHE A 69 5.64 15.54 11.12
C PHE A 69 6.98 16.04 11.67
N ALA A 70 7.33 17.30 11.42
CA ALA A 70 8.57 17.88 11.91
C ALA A 70 8.58 18.02 13.44
N GLU A 71 7.47 18.45 14.03
CA GLU A 71 7.30 18.59 15.48
C GLU A 71 7.29 17.22 16.19
N ALA A 72 6.61 16.24 15.58
CA ALA A 72 6.51 14.88 16.10
C ALA A 72 7.86 14.14 16.21
N ARG A 73 8.92 14.63 15.55
CA ARG A 73 10.28 14.05 15.67
C ARG A 73 10.83 14.09 17.09
N TYR A 74 10.33 15.00 17.92
CA TYR A 74 10.77 15.18 19.30
C TYR A 74 9.77 14.61 20.30
N GLU A 75 8.68 14.01 19.82
CA GLU A 75 7.68 13.36 20.66
C GLU A 75 8.10 11.93 20.99
N VAL A 76 7.78 11.49 22.21
CA VAL A 76 7.91 10.10 22.63
C VAL A 76 6.54 9.45 22.47
N PHE A 77 6.47 8.40 21.66
CA PHE A 77 5.24 7.62 21.46
C PHE A 77 5.23 6.44 22.42
N GLU A 78 4.19 6.37 23.25
CA GLU A 78 3.97 5.28 24.19
C GLU A 78 2.79 4.43 23.74
N ASP A 79 2.94 3.11 23.80
CA ASP A 79 1.88 2.19 23.41
C ASP A 79 0.63 2.38 24.26
N GLY A 80 -0.52 2.47 23.58
CA GLY A 80 -1.82 2.66 24.22
C GLY A 80 -2.13 4.09 24.69
N MET A 81 -1.21 5.05 24.54
CA MET A 81 -1.45 6.45 24.91
C MET A 81 -1.57 7.37 23.70
N GLY A 82 -2.52 8.32 23.78
CA GLY A 82 -2.68 9.34 22.76
C GLY A 82 -1.60 10.43 22.85
N SER A 83 -0.80 10.57 21.80
CA SER A 83 0.17 11.64 21.59
C SER A 83 -0.47 12.94 21.05
N ASN A 84 0.23 14.07 21.14
CA ASN A 84 -0.16 15.31 20.43
C ASN A 84 -0.19 15.09 18.93
N PHE A 85 0.77 14.32 18.41
CA PHE A 85 0.78 13.89 17.02
C PHE A 85 -0.49 13.13 16.63
N SER A 86 -0.88 12.11 17.39
CA SER A 86 -2.07 11.29 17.09
C SER A 86 -3.35 12.11 17.03
N ARG A 87 -3.60 12.94 18.05
CA ARG A 87 -4.79 13.80 18.11
C ARG A 87 -4.89 14.74 16.91
N GLN A 88 -3.78 15.40 16.55
CA GLN A 88 -3.76 16.33 15.43
C GLN A 88 -3.90 15.60 14.10
N LEU A 89 -3.17 14.50 13.90
CA LEU A 89 -3.24 13.71 12.68
C LEU A 89 -4.67 13.18 12.44
N GLU A 90 -5.31 12.63 13.46
CA GLU A 90 -6.69 12.16 13.36
C GLU A 90 -7.66 13.29 13.04
N ALA A 91 -7.48 14.48 13.64
CA ALA A 91 -8.30 15.64 13.35
C ALA A 91 -8.16 16.08 11.88
N MET A 92 -6.94 16.09 11.34
CA MET A 92 -6.68 16.43 9.95
C MET A 92 -7.27 15.39 8.99
N ILE A 93 -7.15 14.10 9.29
CA ILE A 93 -7.76 13.04 8.49
C ILE A 93 -9.29 13.14 8.54
N ARG A 94 -9.87 13.43 9.71
CA ARG A 94 -11.33 13.61 9.83
C ARG A 94 -11.83 14.83 9.04
N ALA A 95 -11.05 15.91 9.00
CA ALA A 95 -11.41 17.13 8.28
C ALA A 95 -11.24 17.02 6.76
N HIS A 96 -10.22 16.30 6.28
CA HIS A 96 -9.82 16.30 4.86
C HIS A 96 -9.95 14.92 4.17
N GLY A 97 -10.24 13.86 4.92
CA GLY A 97 -10.43 12.50 4.43
C GLY A 97 -9.27 12.02 3.56
N ASN A 98 -9.62 11.57 2.36
CA ASN A 98 -8.65 11.03 1.40
C ASN A 98 -7.60 12.05 0.94
N LEU A 99 -7.85 13.36 1.02
CA LEU A 99 -6.84 14.37 0.68
C LEU A 99 -5.69 14.38 1.69
N ALA A 100 -5.98 14.25 2.99
CA ALA A 100 -4.94 14.11 4.00
C ALA A 100 -4.14 12.82 3.79
N LEU A 101 -4.82 11.70 3.50
CA LEU A 101 -4.15 10.43 3.25
C LEU A 101 -3.25 10.44 2.01
N LEU A 102 -3.65 11.16 0.96
CA LEU A 102 -2.82 11.36 -0.23
C LEU A 102 -1.50 12.05 0.12
N GLU A 103 -1.56 13.14 0.91
CA GLU A 103 -0.37 13.86 1.37
C GLU A 103 0.48 13.04 2.33
N LEU A 104 -0.15 12.29 3.24
CA LEU A 104 0.57 11.38 4.14
C LEU A 104 1.34 10.33 3.35
N ASN A 105 0.75 9.74 2.31
CA ASN A 105 1.46 8.80 1.45
C ASN A 105 2.68 9.43 0.76
N ALA A 106 2.60 10.71 0.37
CA ALA A 106 3.75 11.42 -0.18
C ALA A 106 4.85 11.61 0.90
N LEU A 107 4.47 12.10 2.09
CA LEU A 107 5.40 12.33 3.21
C LEU A 107 6.09 11.05 3.69
N LEU A 108 5.37 9.94 3.77
CA LEU A 108 5.90 8.64 4.23
C LEU A 108 6.98 8.06 3.30
N ARG A 109 7.10 8.57 2.06
CA ARG A 109 8.13 8.17 1.09
C ARG A 109 9.34 9.07 1.08
N VAL A 110 9.28 10.23 1.73
CA VAL A 110 10.40 11.15 1.77
C VAL A 110 11.51 10.52 2.63
N PRO A 111 12.76 10.41 2.13
CA PRO A 111 13.85 9.78 2.87
C PRO A 111 14.20 10.45 4.21
N THR A 112 13.82 11.71 4.40
CA THR A 112 14.05 12.49 5.61
C THR A 112 12.95 12.32 6.66
N THR A 113 11.85 11.65 6.33
CA THR A 113 10.79 11.34 7.30
C THR A 113 11.30 10.36 8.33
N SER A 114 11.17 10.71 9.61
CA SER A 114 11.58 9.85 10.71
C SER A 114 10.83 8.52 10.65
N PRO A 115 11.52 7.37 10.64
CA PRO A 115 10.87 6.06 10.66
C PRO A 115 9.90 5.90 11.84
N THR A 116 10.25 6.45 13.01
CA THR A 116 9.41 6.39 14.21
C THR A 116 8.10 7.15 14.03
N VAL A 117 8.15 8.36 13.45
CA VAL A 117 6.95 9.16 13.16
C VAL A 117 6.12 8.49 12.05
N ALA A 118 6.78 7.93 11.04
CA ALA A 118 6.11 7.17 10.00
C ALA A 118 5.36 5.96 10.58
N ALA A 119 6.01 5.16 11.43
CA ALA A 119 5.38 4.04 12.09
C ALA A 119 4.17 4.46 12.93
N GLU A 120 4.29 5.52 13.71
CA GLU A 120 3.17 6.01 14.50
C GLU A 120 2.00 6.45 13.62
N CYS A 121 2.28 7.15 12.52
CA CYS A 121 1.28 7.50 11.52
C CYS A 121 0.56 6.24 10.98
N LEU A 122 1.30 5.17 10.66
CA LEU A 122 0.73 3.92 10.14
C LEU A 122 -0.18 3.22 11.16
N ARG A 123 0.23 3.18 12.43
CA ARG A 123 -0.60 2.63 13.51
C ARG A 123 -1.89 3.44 13.67
N ILE A 124 -1.82 4.77 13.63
CA ILE A 124 -2.99 5.64 13.72
C ILE A 124 -3.94 5.40 12.55
N ILE A 125 -3.45 5.42 11.30
CA ILE A 125 -4.32 5.20 10.15
C ILE A 125 -4.86 3.77 10.10
N GLY A 126 -4.20 2.77 10.69
CA GLY A 126 -4.78 1.42 10.80
C GLY A 126 -6.00 1.38 11.73
N ARG A 127 -5.94 2.10 12.86
CA ARG A 127 -6.97 2.07 13.92
C ARG A 127 -8.19 2.94 13.64
N LEU A 128 -8.10 3.88 12.70
CA LEU A 128 -9.22 4.77 12.36
C LEU A 128 -10.47 3.97 11.95
N LYS A 129 -11.63 4.35 12.49
CA LYS A 129 -12.93 3.74 12.14
C LYS A 129 -13.71 4.66 11.23
N ASP A 130 -13.20 4.86 10.03
CA ASP A 130 -13.88 5.60 8.97
C ASP A 130 -13.95 4.78 7.67
N LYS A 131 -15.18 4.56 7.19
CA LYS A 131 -15.48 3.78 5.98
C LYS A 131 -15.06 4.53 4.72
N GLN A 132 -15.14 5.86 4.71
CA GLN A 132 -14.85 6.66 3.51
C GLN A 132 -13.36 6.61 3.14
N THR A 133 -12.50 6.56 4.15
CA THR A 133 -11.04 6.49 3.99
C THR A 133 -10.48 5.07 3.95
N HIS A 134 -11.28 4.06 4.28
CA HIS A 134 -10.83 2.67 4.49
C HIS A 134 -9.97 2.13 3.35
N ALA A 135 -10.48 2.23 2.11
CA ALA A 135 -9.77 1.72 0.93
C ALA A 135 -8.41 2.40 0.72
N PHE A 136 -8.29 3.70 1.06
CA PHE A 136 -7.05 4.43 0.86
C PHE A 136 -6.04 4.14 1.97
N ARG A 137 -6.49 4.04 3.23
CA ARG A 137 -5.66 3.60 4.36
C ARG A 137 -5.08 2.21 4.10
N ARG A 138 -5.93 1.29 3.63
CA ARG A 138 -5.51 -0.04 3.19
C ARG A 138 -4.42 0.01 2.12
N TRP A 139 -4.61 0.81 1.09
CA TRP A 139 -3.63 0.93 0.00
C TRP A 139 -2.27 1.44 0.50
N ILE A 140 -2.25 2.47 1.35
CA ILE A 140 -1.01 3.00 1.93
C ILE A 140 -0.28 1.93 2.75
N LEU A 141 -1.00 1.26 3.64
CA LEU A 141 -0.42 0.24 4.53
C LEU A 141 0.12 -0.95 3.72
N ALA A 142 -0.64 -1.45 2.75
CA ALA A 142 -0.21 -2.55 1.90
C ALA A 142 1.04 -2.23 1.06
N ASP A 143 1.16 -0.99 0.57
CA ASP A 143 2.35 -0.56 -0.17
C ASP A 143 3.59 -0.50 0.73
N LEU A 144 3.43 0.00 1.96
CA LEU A 144 4.52 0.19 2.91
C LEU A 144 5.01 -1.11 3.58
N LEU A 145 4.38 -2.26 3.30
CA LEU A 145 4.97 -3.58 3.56
C LEU A 145 6.30 -3.80 2.84
N ASN A 146 6.61 -3.00 1.81
CA ASN A 146 7.90 -3.06 1.09
C ASN A 146 8.85 -1.92 1.45
N ALA A 147 8.57 -1.17 2.52
CA ALA A 147 9.41 -0.05 2.96
C ALA A 147 10.83 -0.53 3.33
N LYS A 148 11.84 0.32 3.10
CA LYS A 148 13.23 0.00 3.47
C LYS A 148 13.42 -0.19 4.97
N SER A 149 12.73 0.61 5.78
CA SER A 149 12.81 0.56 7.24
C SER A 149 11.99 -0.61 7.78
N VAL A 150 12.64 -1.48 8.57
CA VAL A 150 11.99 -2.58 9.31
C VAL A 150 10.86 -2.05 10.18
N LEU A 151 11.09 -0.93 10.87
CA LEU A 151 10.12 -0.32 11.77
C LEU A 151 8.89 0.23 11.06
N VAL A 152 9.01 0.65 9.79
CA VAL A 152 7.85 1.07 8.98
C VAL A 152 7.07 -0.13 8.49
N ARG A 153 7.74 -1.23 8.13
CA ARG A 153 7.08 -2.49 7.74
C ARG A 153 6.31 -3.10 8.91
N ASP A 154 6.92 -3.15 10.10
CA ASP A 154 6.27 -3.55 11.35
C ASP A 154 4.95 -2.79 11.57
N ALA A 155 5.02 -1.45 11.56
CA ALA A 155 3.84 -0.63 11.75
C ALA A 155 2.79 -0.78 10.64
N ALA A 156 3.21 -1.07 9.41
CA ALA A 156 2.29 -1.41 8.32
C ALA A 156 1.55 -2.73 8.59
N ILE A 157 2.26 -3.77 9.09
CA ILE A 157 1.66 -5.04 9.50
C ILE A 157 0.60 -4.81 10.59
N ILE A 158 0.98 -4.12 11.68
CA ILE A 158 0.07 -3.78 12.78
C ILE A 158 -1.15 -2.99 12.28
N GLY A 159 -0.94 -2.02 11.38
CA GLY A 159 -2.01 -1.22 10.81
C GLY A 159 -2.96 -2.06 9.95
N LEU A 160 -2.45 -3.02 9.18
CA LEU A 160 -3.28 -3.96 8.41
C LEU A 160 -4.04 -4.92 9.30
N SER A 161 -3.42 -5.45 10.37
CA SER A 161 -4.12 -6.27 11.36
C SER A 161 -5.30 -5.53 11.99
N SER A 162 -5.14 -4.22 12.22
CA SER A 162 -6.20 -3.36 12.76
C SER A 162 -7.32 -3.07 11.75
N LEU A 163 -7.03 -3.07 10.44
CA LEU A 163 -8.03 -2.88 9.39
C LEU A 163 -8.87 -4.12 9.14
N ASP A 164 -8.29 -5.31 9.33
CA ASP A 164 -8.96 -6.61 9.17
C ASP A 164 -9.63 -6.77 7.79
N ASP A 165 -8.97 -6.28 6.72
CA ASP A 165 -9.48 -6.32 5.35
C ASP A 165 -8.74 -7.41 4.53
N PRO A 166 -9.39 -8.55 4.20
CA PRO A 166 -8.75 -9.65 3.49
C PRO A 166 -8.29 -9.32 2.07
N SER A 167 -8.71 -8.18 1.50
CA SER A 167 -8.25 -7.76 0.18
C SER A 167 -6.75 -7.44 0.11
N VAL A 168 -6.03 -7.38 1.24
CA VAL A 168 -4.56 -7.25 1.27
C VAL A 168 -3.79 -8.57 1.22
N LEU A 169 -4.47 -9.73 1.24
CA LEU A 169 -3.81 -11.05 1.28
C LEU A 169 -2.74 -11.25 0.19
N SER A 170 -2.99 -10.74 -1.02
CA SER A 170 -2.00 -10.82 -2.11
C SER A 170 -0.74 -10.02 -1.79
N SER A 171 -0.90 -8.81 -1.23
CA SER A 171 0.23 -7.97 -0.82
C SER A 171 1.01 -8.59 0.35
N VAL A 172 0.30 -9.20 1.32
CA VAL A 172 0.92 -9.90 2.46
C VAL A 172 1.75 -11.10 1.99
N ARG A 173 1.23 -11.92 1.07
CA ARG A 173 1.97 -13.05 0.49
C ARG A 173 3.24 -12.60 -0.23
N LEU A 174 3.15 -11.55 -1.03
CA LEU A 174 4.32 -10.99 -1.72
C LEU A 174 5.35 -10.40 -0.75
N ALA A 175 4.91 -9.84 0.39
CA ALA A 175 5.81 -9.36 1.43
C ALA A 175 6.53 -10.52 2.13
N LEU A 176 5.83 -11.62 2.44
CA LEU A 176 6.40 -12.84 3.04
C LEU A 176 7.52 -13.46 2.20
N GLU A 177 7.39 -13.43 0.87
CA GLU A 177 8.42 -13.95 -0.05
C GLU A 177 9.72 -13.15 0.04
N LYS A 178 9.64 -11.86 0.38
CA LYS A 178 10.78 -10.93 0.34
C LYS A 178 11.32 -10.57 1.72
N GLU A 179 10.53 -10.73 2.77
CA GLU A 179 10.90 -10.33 4.12
C GLU A 179 12.09 -11.14 4.64
N GLN A 180 13.07 -10.41 5.17
CA GLN A 180 14.33 -10.94 5.68
C GLN A 180 14.36 -11.01 7.21
N SER A 181 13.56 -10.18 7.89
CA SER A 181 13.40 -10.23 9.35
C SER A 181 12.56 -11.45 9.74
N ALA A 182 13.13 -12.35 10.54
CA ALA A 182 12.40 -13.51 11.05
C ALA A 182 11.17 -13.13 11.89
N GLU A 183 11.29 -12.05 12.67
CA GLU A 183 10.19 -11.48 13.47
C GLU A 183 9.05 -10.99 12.58
N LEU A 184 9.34 -10.14 11.59
CA LEU A 184 8.28 -9.65 10.71
C LEU A 184 7.69 -10.72 9.79
N ARG A 185 8.45 -11.77 9.46
CA ARG A 185 7.91 -12.95 8.77
C ARG A 185 6.86 -13.65 9.64
N PHE A 186 7.14 -13.80 10.94
CA PHE A 186 6.20 -14.36 11.90
C PHE A 186 4.93 -13.50 11.99
N ASP A 187 5.08 -12.17 12.11
CA ASP A 187 3.94 -11.26 12.19
C ASP A 187 3.10 -11.23 10.91
N LEU A 188 3.76 -11.28 9.74
CA LEU A 188 3.08 -11.39 8.45
C LEU A 188 2.33 -12.73 8.29
N ASP A 189 2.89 -13.83 8.79
CA ASP A 189 2.22 -15.13 8.79
C ASP A 189 0.98 -15.09 9.72
N GLN A 190 1.09 -14.47 10.90
CA GLN A 190 -0.07 -14.26 11.78
C GLN A 190 -1.14 -13.39 11.13
N LEU A 191 -0.75 -12.29 10.50
CA LEU A 191 -1.68 -11.45 9.74
C LEU A 191 -2.34 -12.23 8.60
N ARG A 192 -1.58 -13.04 7.85
CA ARG A 192 -2.17 -13.91 6.81
C ARG A 192 -3.21 -14.85 7.40
N GLU A 193 -2.89 -15.53 8.50
CA GLU A 193 -3.80 -16.48 9.14
C GLU A 193 -5.08 -15.80 9.64
N GLN A 194 -4.96 -14.61 10.25
CA GLN A 194 -6.09 -13.76 10.65
C GLN A 194 -7.00 -13.45 9.45
N LEU A 195 -6.42 -12.96 8.35
CA LEU A 195 -7.17 -12.55 7.16
C LEU A 195 -7.77 -13.73 6.38
N GLU A 196 -7.17 -14.93 6.45
CA GLU A 196 -7.72 -16.15 5.85
C GLU A 196 -8.83 -16.77 6.71
N ASN A 197 -8.78 -16.58 8.05
CA ASN A 197 -9.71 -17.19 9.00
C ASN A 197 -10.27 -16.15 10.00
N PRO A 198 -11.11 -15.20 9.54
CA PRO A 198 -11.62 -14.12 10.39
C PRO A 198 -12.40 -14.63 11.62
N GLU A 199 -13.02 -15.81 11.53
CA GLU A 199 -13.75 -16.46 12.63
C GLU A 199 -12.84 -16.99 13.77
N ARG A 200 -11.54 -17.21 13.52
CA ARG A 200 -10.59 -17.72 14.55
C ARG A 200 -9.95 -16.62 15.38
N GLY A 201 -9.89 -15.38 14.88
CA GLY A 201 -9.27 -14.25 15.59
C GLY A 201 -9.95 -13.92 16.92
N TYR A 202 -11.26 -14.22 17.06
CA TYR A 202 -12.01 -14.03 18.29
C TYR A 202 -11.85 -15.16 19.32
N ALA A 203 -11.38 -16.35 18.93
CA ALA A 203 -11.36 -17.51 19.83
C ALA A 203 -10.16 -17.50 20.82
N LEU A 204 -9.07 -16.81 20.48
CA LEU A 204 -7.88 -16.74 21.32
C LEU A 204 -7.93 -15.60 22.36
N SER A 205 -8.78 -14.58 22.18
CA SER A 205 -8.95 -13.50 23.16
C SER A 205 -9.85 -13.85 24.36
N PHE A 206 -10.51 -15.01 24.34
CA PHE A 206 -11.34 -15.51 25.45
C PHE A 206 -10.79 -16.78 26.12
N ALA A 207 -9.67 -17.31 25.65
CA ALA A 207 -9.06 -18.52 26.23
C ALA A 207 -8.06 -18.23 27.37
N GLU A 208 -7.73 -16.96 27.62
CA GLU A 208 -6.85 -16.53 28.72
C GLU A 208 -7.64 -15.84 29.83
N ASN A 209 -8.49 -16.59 30.53
CA ASN A 209 -8.89 -16.31 31.92
C ASN A 209 -9.47 -17.59 32.54
N PRO A 210 -8.68 -18.37 33.29
CA PRO A 210 -9.21 -19.41 34.17
C PRO A 210 -9.98 -18.82 35.36
#